data_AF-A0A963RQG0-F1
#
_entry.id   AF-A0A963RQG0-F1
#
_cell.length_a   1.000
_cell.length_b   1.000
_cell.length_c   1.000
_cell.angle_alpha   90.00
_cell.angle_beta   90.00
_cell.angle_gamma   90.00
#
_symmetry.space_group_name_H-M   'P 1'
#
loop_
_entity.id
_entity.type
_entity.pdbx_description
1 polymer ?
#
loop_
_entity_poly.entity_id
_entity_poly.type
_entity_poly.pdbx_seq_one_letter_code
_entity_poly.pdbx_strand_id
1 'polypeptide(L)'
;GWWPPAPGWWLLAALVLLALAVLAWWLRRRRRANAYRRQALAQLAQLQQQYRQQPDSQRLLADTNALLKSVALVAYPRRDVAASSGEAWLALLNAPLKHDEQFPADFVAAAYRKDAPAVDAQRLQRSAARWIRRHEVAR
;
A
#
# COMPACT_ATOMS: atom_id res chain seq x y z
N GLY A 1 3.56 58.95 -14.22
CA GLY A 1 2.53 58.41 -13.31
C GLY A 1 2.45 56.93 -13.57
N TRP A 2 2.79 56.11 -12.57
CA TRP A 2 2.73 54.65 -12.72
C TRP A 2 1.26 54.25 -12.74
N TRP A 3 0.81 53.89 -13.94
CA TRP A 3 -0.57 53.58 -14.28
C TRP A 3 -1.14 52.50 -13.35
N PRO A 4 -2.41 52.57 -12.91
CA PRO A 4 -2.99 51.51 -12.11
C PRO A 4 -3.00 50.25 -12.99
N PRO A 5 -2.48 49.09 -12.54
CA PRO A 5 -2.71 47.87 -13.29
C PRO A 5 -4.22 47.74 -13.46
N ALA A 6 -4.69 47.74 -14.71
CA ALA A 6 -6.11 47.70 -15.05
C ALA A 6 -6.80 46.63 -14.16
N PRO A 7 -7.99 46.90 -13.62
CA PRO A 7 -8.62 46.10 -12.54
C PRO A 7 -8.77 44.60 -12.84
N GLY A 8 -8.59 44.16 -14.09
CA GLY A 8 -8.55 42.75 -14.49
C GLY A 8 -7.38 41.93 -13.94
N TRP A 9 -6.27 42.55 -13.49
CA TRP A 9 -5.16 41.80 -12.88
C TRP A 9 -5.52 41.17 -11.54
N TRP A 10 -6.41 41.81 -10.76
CA TRP A 10 -6.94 41.22 -9.54
C TRP A 10 -7.78 39.97 -9.82
N LEU A 11 -8.53 40.00 -10.92
CA LEU A 11 -9.27 38.83 -11.39
C LEU A 11 -8.31 37.69 -11.76
N LEU A 12 -7.22 38.01 -12.49
CA LEU A 12 -6.18 37.04 -12.85
C LEU A 12 -5.47 36.47 -11.62
N ALA A 13 -5.10 37.33 -10.66
CA ALA A 13 -4.47 36.93 -9.41
C ALA A 13 -5.38 36.03 -8.57
N ALA A 14 -6.68 36.35 -8.49
CA ALA A 14 -7.67 35.51 -7.82
C ALA A 14 -7.81 34.14 -8.50
N LEU A 15 -7.80 34.10 -9.82
CA LEU A 15 -7.90 32.86 -10.61
C LEU A 15 -6.65 31.98 -10.41
N VAL A 16 -5.46 32.58 -10.39
CA VAL A 16 -4.20 31.88 -10.09
C VAL A 16 -4.20 31.33 -8.66
N LEU A 17 -4.64 32.12 -7.67
CA LEU A 17 -4.75 31.67 -6.28
C LEU A 17 -5.72 30.50 -6.13
N LEU A 18 -6.87 30.56 -6.82
CA LEU A 18 -7.85 29.46 -6.82
C LEU A 18 -7.26 28.20 -7.45
N ALA A 19 -6.58 28.32 -8.59
CA ALA A 19 -5.91 27.18 -9.24
C ALA A 19 -4.84 26.54 -8.33
N LEU A 20 -4.04 27.36 -7.64
CA LEU A 20 -3.05 26.88 -6.67
C LEU A 20 -3.69 26.19 -5.48
N ALA A 21 -4.80 26.73 -4.96
CA ALA A 21 -5.55 26.12 -3.85
C ALA A 21 -6.13 24.75 -4.24
N VAL A 22 -6.77 24.66 -5.42
CA VAL A 22 -7.29 23.39 -5.96
C VAL A 22 -6.17 22.39 -6.18
N LEU A 23 -5.04 22.82 -6.75
CA LEU A 23 -3.88 21.98 -6.97
C LEU A 23 -3.30 21.48 -5.64
N ALA A 24 -3.11 22.36 -4.66
CA ALA A 24 -2.61 22.02 -3.33
C ALA A 24 -3.55 21.03 -2.61
N TRP A 25 -4.87 21.24 -2.69
CA TRP A 25 -5.86 20.33 -2.13
C TRP A 25 -5.81 18.95 -2.81
N TRP A 26 -5.73 18.92 -4.14
CA TRP A 26 -5.61 17.68 -4.92
C TRP A 26 -4.32 16.92 -4.58
N LEU A 27 -3.18 17.61 -4.52
CA LEU A 27 -1.90 17.03 -4.09
C LEU A 27 -1.97 16.52 -2.66
N ARG A 28 -2.60 17.24 -1.73
CA ARG A 28 -2.78 16.80 -0.34
C ARG A 28 -3.64 15.55 -0.27
N ARG A 29 -4.76 15.50 -1.00
CA ARG A 29 -5.63 14.32 -1.08
C ARG A 29 -4.89 13.13 -1.67
N ARG A 30 -4.12 13.33 -2.74
CA ARG A 30 -3.29 12.29 -3.36
C ARG A 30 -2.15 11.82 -2.45
N ARG A 31 -1.53 12.72 -1.70
CA ARG A 31 -0.49 12.39 -0.71
C ARG A 31 -1.06 11.61 0.47
N ARG A 32 -2.22 11.99 1.01
CA ARG A 32 -2.90 11.24 2.08
C ARG A 32 -3.30 9.85 1.61
N ALA A 33 -3.85 9.74 0.39
CA ALA A 33 -4.16 8.45 -0.24
C ALA A 33 -2.93 7.57 -0.51
N ASN A 34 -1.71 8.12 -0.47
CA ASN A 34 -0.47 7.35 -0.63
C ASN A 34 0.35 7.24 0.66
N ALA A 35 -0.06 7.90 1.75
CA ALA A 35 0.68 7.91 3.00
C ALA A 35 0.68 6.52 3.64
N TYR A 36 -0.47 5.85 3.70
CA TYR A 36 -0.58 4.49 4.22
C TYR A 36 0.27 3.50 3.40
N ARG A 37 0.28 3.62 2.07
CA ARG A 37 1.13 2.80 1.18
C ARG A 37 2.61 2.99 1.49
N ARG A 38 3.04 4.24 1.69
CA ARG A 38 4.45 4.54 2.05
C ARG A 38 4.83 3.95 3.40
N GLN A 39 3.96 4.08 4.39
CA GLN A 39 4.17 3.49 5.72
C GLN A 39 4.26 1.96 5.64
N ALA A 40 3.35 1.32 4.90
CA ALA A 40 3.37 -0.13 4.72
C ALA A 40 4.62 -0.61 3.99
N LEU A 41 5.08 0.09 2.95
CA LEU A 41 6.33 -0.25 2.27
C LEU A 41 7.56 -0.09 3.18
N ALA A 42 7.57 0.93 4.05
CA ALA A 42 8.63 1.10 5.02
C ALA A 42 8.64 -0.02 6.08
N GLN A 43 7.48 -0.40 6.59
CA GLN A 43 7.34 -1.53 7.52
C GLN A 43 7.77 -2.85 6.86
N LEU A 44 7.39 -3.09 5.61
CA LEU A 44 7.83 -4.27 4.86
C LEU A 44 9.37 -4.32 4.70
N ALA A 45 10.02 -3.17 4.50
CA ALA A 45 11.48 -3.09 4.45
C ALA A 45 12.12 -3.39 5.82
N GLN A 46 11.51 -2.93 6.91
CA GLN A 46 11.96 -3.23 8.27
C GLN A 46 11.87 -4.74 8.58
N LEU A 47 10.76 -5.40 8.21
CA LEU A 47 10.61 -6.85 8.38
C LEU A 47 11.70 -7.62 7.64
N GLN A 48 12.05 -7.21 6.42
CA GLN A 48 13.14 -7.84 5.68
C GLN A 48 14.50 -7.63 6.39
N GLN A 49 14.76 -6.44 6.91
CA GLN A 49 16.00 -6.17 7.63
C GLN A 49 16.10 -7.01 8.91
N GLN A 50 15.00 -7.13 9.65
CA GLN A 50 14.92 -8.00 10.83
C GLN A 50 15.20 -9.46 10.47
N TYR A 51 14.60 -9.96 9.37
CA TYR A 51 14.87 -11.32 8.89
C TYR A 51 16.34 -11.55 8.52
N ARG A 52 17.02 -10.55 7.95
CA ARG A 52 18.47 -10.66 7.66
C ARG A 52 19.33 -10.74 8.91
N GLN A 53 18.90 -10.11 10.00
CA GLN A 53 19.60 -10.14 11.28
C GLN A 53 19.31 -11.42 12.06
N GLN A 54 18.04 -11.86 12.03
CA GLN A 54 17.57 -13.05 12.71
C GLN A 54 16.64 -13.82 11.75
N PRO A 55 17.17 -14.80 11.02
CA PRO A 55 16.40 -15.58 10.05
C PRO A 55 15.32 -16.42 10.72
N ASP A 56 14.09 -15.91 10.69
CA ASP A 56 12.89 -16.58 11.18
C ASP A 56 11.82 -16.52 10.10
N SER A 57 11.68 -17.62 9.34
CA SER A 57 10.76 -17.71 8.20
C SER A 57 9.30 -17.64 8.65
N GLN A 58 8.97 -18.25 9.79
CA GLN A 58 7.63 -18.23 10.34
C GLN A 58 7.23 -16.79 10.68
N ARG A 59 8.09 -16.09 11.42
CA ARG A 59 7.83 -14.71 11.84
C ARG A 59 7.71 -13.78 10.64
N LEU A 60 8.60 -13.90 9.65
CA LEU A 60 8.54 -13.10 8.44
C LEU A 60 7.21 -13.28 7.69
N LEU A 61 6.74 -14.53 7.54
CA LEU A 61 5.46 -14.83 6.89
C LEU A 61 4.29 -14.25 7.68
N ALA A 62 4.26 -14.48 8.99
CA ALA A 62 3.21 -14.00 9.88
C ALA A 62 3.10 -12.48 9.87
N ASP A 63 4.22 -11.78 10.05
CA ASP A 63 4.28 -10.32 10.09
C ASP A 63 3.93 -9.71 8.72
N THR A 64 4.40 -10.32 7.63
CA THR A 64 4.04 -9.89 6.27
C THR A 64 2.55 -10.07 6.00
N ASN A 65 1.96 -11.19 6.41
CA ASN A 65 0.53 -11.44 6.26
C ASN A 65 -0.31 -10.47 7.11
N ALA A 66 0.11 -10.20 8.35
CA ALA A 66 -0.55 -9.23 9.22
C ALA A 66 -0.48 -7.81 8.64
N LEU A 67 0.66 -7.42 8.08
CA LEU A 67 0.84 -6.14 7.38
C LEU A 67 -0.07 -6.03 6.15
N LEU A 68 -0.14 -7.07 5.32
CA LEU A 68 -1.02 -7.05 4.15
C LEU A 68 -2.50 -6.94 4.55
N LYS A 69 -2.92 -7.64 5.62
CA LYS A 69 -4.26 -7.52 6.18
C LYS A 69 -4.57 -6.11 6.69
N SER A 70 -3.64 -5.48 7.41
CA SER A 70 -3.84 -4.11 7.92
C SER A 70 -3.97 -3.10 6.76
N VAL A 71 -3.18 -3.26 5.71
CA VAL A 71 -3.30 -2.45 4.48
C VAL A 71 -4.63 -2.69 3.79
N ALA A 72 -5.07 -3.94 3.69
CA ALA A 72 -6.36 -4.29 3.07
C ALA A 72 -7.55 -3.70 3.84
N LEU A 73 -7.53 -3.70 5.17
CA LEU A 73 -8.57 -3.11 6.01
C LEU A 73 -8.71 -1.60 5.76
N VAL A 74 -7.59 -0.90 5.57
CA VAL A 74 -7.59 0.53 5.22
C VAL A 74 -8.07 0.76 3.78
N ALA A 75 -7.70 -0.12 2.84
CA ALA A 75 -8.02 0.02 1.42
C ALA A 75 -9.45 -0.40 1.04
N TYR A 76 -10.07 -1.30 1.81
CA TYR A 76 -11.39 -1.86 1.55
C TYR A 76 -12.32 -1.78 2.78
N PRO A 77 -12.67 -0.57 3.25
CA PRO A 77 -13.47 -0.39 4.48
C PRO A 77 -14.90 -0.96 4.39
N ARG A 78 -15.39 -1.27 3.18
CA ARG A 78 -16.74 -1.83 2.92
C ARG A 78 -16.75 -3.31 2.54
N ARG A 79 -15.58 -3.94 2.36
CA ARG A 79 -15.49 -5.40 2.20
C ARG A 79 -15.21 -5.98 3.57
N ASP A 80 -15.86 -7.09 3.91
CA ASP A 80 -15.49 -7.91 5.07
C ASP A 80 -14.14 -8.61 4.82
N VAL A 81 -13.07 -7.83 4.77
CA VAL A 81 -11.69 -8.33 4.77
C VAL A 81 -11.45 -9.16 6.03
N ALA A 82 -12.11 -8.80 7.14
CA ALA A 82 -12.12 -9.58 8.38
C ALA A 82 -12.71 -11.00 8.21
N ALA A 83 -13.69 -11.17 7.31
CA ALA A 83 -14.25 -12.49 7.01
C ALA A 83 -13.43 -13.25 5.94
N SER A 84 -12.63 -12.54 5.13
CA SER A 84 -11.73 -13.19 4.17
C SER A 84 -10.59 -13.91 4.90
N SER A 85 -10.68 -15.24 4.96
CA SER A 85 -9.66 -16.13 5.50
C SER A 85 -9.30 -17.20 4.48
N GLY A 86 -8.11 -17.79 4.62
CA GLY A 86 -7.65 -18.88 3.73
C GLY A 86 -7.60 -18.48 2.26
N GLU A 87 -8.30 -19.24 1.41
CA GLU A 87 -8.28 -19.10 -0.05
C GLU A 87 -8.89 -17.79 -0.55
N ALA A 88 -9.96 -17.29 0.07
CA ALA A 88 -10.57 -16.02 -0.30
C ALA A 88 -9.60 -14.85 -0.09
N TRP A 89 -8.81 -14.91 0.98
CA TRP A 89 -7.76 -13.94 1.25
C TRP A 89 -6.62 -14.04 0.23
N LEU A 90 -6.17 -15.26 -0.09
CA LEU A 90 -5.15 -15.47 -1.11
C LEU A 90 -5.60 -14.99 -2.50
N ALA A 91 -6.85 -15.23 -2.88
CA ALA A 91 -7.42 -14.74 -4.12
C ALA A 91 -7.41 -13.21 -4.19
N LEU A 92 -7.72 -12.52 -3.10
CA LEU A 92 -7.61 -11.06 -3.00
C LEU A 92 -6.16 -10.56 -3.14
N LEU A 93 -5.19 -11.27 -2.57
CA LEU A 93 -3.78 -10.95 -2.72
C LEU A 93 -3.27 -11.17 -4.14
N ASN A 94 -3.75 -12.21 -4.82
CA ASN A 94 -3.29 -12.58 -6.14
C ASN A 94 -4.03 -11.87 -7.28
N ALA A 95 -5.22 -11.31 -7.02
CA ALA A 95 -6.04 -10.63 -8.04
C ALA A 95 -5.32 -9.51 -8.82
N PRO A 96 -4.57 -8.58 -8.20
CA PRO A 96 -3.86 -7.52 -8.93
C PRO A 96 -2.43 -7.92 -9.37
N LEU A 97 -2.02 -9.17 -9.16
CA LEU A 97 -0.68 -9.66 -9.44
C LEU A 97 -0.64 -10.54 -10.69
N LYS A 98 0.46 -10.47 -11.44
CA LYS A 98 0.72 -11.42 -12.54
C LYS A 98 1.12 -12.78 -11.97
N HIS A 99 0.94 -13.85 -12.75
CA HIS A 99 1.12 -15.23 -12.28
C HIS A 99 2.52 -15.52 -11.69
N ASP A 100 3.57 -14.93 -12.26
CA ASP A 100 4.96 -15.01 -11.79
C ASP A 100 5.20 -14.28 -10.46
N GLU A 101 4.33 -13.32 -10.13
CA GLU A 101 4.41 -12.45 -8.94
C GLU A 101 3.48 -12.93 -7.82
N GLN A 102 2.62 -13.93 -8.06
CA GLN A 102 1.63 -14.40 -7.12
C GLN A 102 2.26 -15.05 -5.88
N PHE A 103 1.57 -14.89 -4.76
CA PHE A 103 1.85 -15.63 -3.54
C PHE A 103 1.54 -17.11 -3.76
N PRO A 104 2.37 -18.03 -3.24
CA PRO A 104 2.12 -19.46 -3.36
C PRO A 104 0.85 -19.85 -2.60
N ALA A 105 0.22 -20.96 -3.02
CA ALA A 105 -1.06 -21.42 -2.49
C ALA A 105 -1.06 -21.63 -0.96
N ASP A 106 0.08 -22.06 -0.44
CA ASP A 106 0.30 -22.33 0.97
C ASP A 106 0.70 -21.10 1.78
N PHE A 107 0.90 -19.92 1.18
CA PHE A 107 1.39 -18.72 1.87
C PHE A 107 0.61 -18.40 3.14
N VAL A 108 -0.73 -18.40 3.05
CA VAL A 108 -1.60 -18.07 4.18
C VAL A 108 -1.52 -19.13 5.27
N ALA A 109 -1.46 -20.41 4.90
CA ALA A 109 -1.34 -21.51 5.85
C ALA A 109 0.04 -21.54 6.50
N ALA A 110 1.11 -21.33 5.72
CA ALA A 110 2.49 -21.30 6.17
C ALA A 110 2.73 -20.16 7.18
N ALA A 111 2.03 -19.03 7.04
CA ALA A 111 2.11 -17.92 8.00
C ALA A 111 1.64 -18.28 9.43
N TYR A 112 0.88 -19.36 9.60
CA TYR A 112 0.39 -19.84 10.91
C TYR A 112 1.06 -21.14 11.38
N ARG A 113 1.95 -21.75 10.58
CA ARG A 113 2.66 -22.99 10.93
C ARG A 113 3.96 -22.70 11.67
N LYS A 114 4.23 -23.45 12.75
CA LYS A 114 5.49 -23.33 13.53
C LYS A 114 6.73 -23.78 12.74
N ASP A 115 6.61 -24.85 11.96
CA ASP A 115 7.66 -25.31 11.03
C ASP A 115 7.36 -24.86 9.60
N ALA A 116 7.43 -23.55 9.37
CA ALA A 116 7.36 -23.03 8.01
C ALA A 116 8.65 -23.44 7.25
N PRO A 117 8.55 -23.95 6.01
CA PRO A 117 9.71 -24.25 5.20
C PRO A 117 10.54 -22.98 4.93
N ALA A 118 11.79 -23.15 4.52
CA ALA A 118 12.64 -22.03 4.12
C ALA A 118 11.94 -21.22 3.01
N VAL A 119 11.62 -19.96 3.31
CA VAL A 119 10.90 -19.07 2.40
C VAL A 119 11.89 -18.19 1.64
N ASP A 120 11.65 -18.01 0.34
CA ASP A 120 12.32 -16.97 -0.43
C ASP A 120 11.81 -15.60 0.02
N ALA A 121 12.51 -15.03 1.01
CA ALA A 121 12.21 -13.72 1.57
C ALA A 121 12.26 -12.60 0.51
N GLN A 122 13.06 -12.73 -0.55
CA GLN A 122 13.10 -11.74 -1.62
C GLN A 122 11.85 -11.82 -2.49
N ARG A 123 11.43 -13.03 -2.88
CA ARG A 123 10.18 -13.22 -3.63
C ARG A 123 8.99 -12.71 -2.84
N LEU A 124 8.89 -13.09 -1.57
CA LEU A 124 7.81 -12.64 -0.68
C LEU A 124 7.73 -11.12 -0.61
N GLN A 125 8.86 -10.46 -0.39
CA GLN A 125 8.92 -9.01 -0.34
C GLN A 125 8.51 -8.36 -1.66
N ARG A 126 8.97 -8.89 -2.81
CA ARG A 126 8.60 -8.36 -4.12
C ARG A 126 7.10 -8.45 -4.36
N SER A 127 6.49 -9.60 -4.07
CA SER A 127 5.04 -9.82 -4.18
C SER A 127 4.27 -8.87 -3.27
N ALA A 128 4.62 -8.79 -1.99
CA ALA A 128 4.00 -7.88 -1.03
C ALA A 128 4.14 -6.40 -1.44
N ALA A 129 5.33 -5.96 -1.83
CA ALA A 129 5.56 -4.59 -2.27
C ALA A 129 4.76 -4.25 -3.53
N ARG A 130 4.64 -5.19 -4.47
CA ARG A 130 3.87 -5.01 -5.70
C ARG A 130 2.39 -4.89 -5.42
N TRP A 131 1.87 -5.75 -4.55
CA TRP A 131 0.48 -5.69 -4.11
C TRP A 131 0.16 -4.36 -3.38
N ILE A 132 0.99 -3.93 -2.43
CA ILE A 132 0.81 -2.65 -1.73
C ILE A 132 0.79 -1.46 -2.70
N ARG A 133 1.54 -1.52 -3.79
CA ARG A 133 1.58 -0.46 -4.81
C ARG A 133 0.38 -0.50 -5.77
N ARG A 134 -0.11 -1.69 -6.12
CA ARG A 134 -1.09 -1.89 -7.20
C ARG A 134 -2.51 -2.16 -6.75
N HIS A 135 -2.74 -2.53 -5.49
CA HIS A 135 -4.10 -2.79 -5.03
C HIS A 135 -4.99 -1.56 -5.25
N GLU A 136 -6.15 -1.82 -5.82
CA GLU A 136 -7.16 -0.80 -6.03
C GLU A 136 -7.78 -0.45 -4.68
N VAL A 137 -7.86 0.84 -4.37
CA VAL A 137 -8.66 1.29 -3.22
C VAL A 137 -10.09 1.33 -3.71
N ALA A 138 -11.00 0.62 -3.04
CA ALA A 138 -12.42 0.74 -3.34
C ALA A 138 -12.81 2.22 -3.18
N ARG A 139 -13.21 2.88 -4.28
CA ARG A 139 -13.69 4.27 -4.27
C ARG A 139 -15.14 4.34 -3.81
#